data_AF-B4MJJ0-F1
#
_entry.id   AF-B4MJJ0-F1
#
_cell.length_a   1.000
_cell.length_b   1.000
_cell.length_c   1.000
_cell.angle_alpha   90.00
_cell.angle_beta   90.00
_cell.angle_gamma   90.00
#
_symmetry.space_group_name_H-M   'P 1'
#
loop_
_entity.id
_entity.type
_entity.pdbx_description
1 polymer ?
#
loop_
_entity_poly.entity_id
_entity_poly.type
_entity_poly.pdbx_seq_one_letter_code
_entity_poly.pdbx_strand_id
1 'polypeptide(L)'
;IAALDCYICSYVEGQTDMSCLNNVSSLPVINCTQKYCLTVREEYLKKPSQVRSFLRDCKEKPLLVNGIRTDDTCRTYHRSCQQNLCNGHNGRVNNSTTGSDGAGYGGNHNGIIPGKSNGHQHWQHQGIGSIQSLLLPPLIIYLYCCISCQCN
;
A
#
# COMPACT_ATOMS: atom_id res chain seq x y z
N ILE A 1 1.63 -14.65 -19.14
CA ILE A 1 1.27 -13.80 -17.97
C ILE A 1 0.69 -12.52 -18.55
N ALA A 2 -0.52 -12.11 -18.16
CA ALA A 2 -1.06 -10.83 -18.59
C ALA A 2 -0.32 -9.72 -17.85
N ALA A 3 0.24 -8.76 -18.58
CA ALA A 3 0.90 -7.61 -17.99
C ALA A 3 -0.15 -6.61 -17.49
N LEU A 4 0.11 -6.02 -16.33
CA LEU A 4 -0.77 -5.11 -15.62
C LEU A 4 -0.19 -3.70 -15.69
N ASP A 5 -0.93 -2.75 -16.24
CA ASP A 5 -0.46 -1.36 -16.25
C ASP A 5 -0.69 -0.72 -14.87
N CYS A 6 0.34 -0.13 -14.27
CA CYS A 6 0.26 0.48 -12.95
C CYS A 6 0.87 1.88 -12.95
N TYR A 7 0.29 2.80 -12.18
CA TYR A 7 0.98 4.05 -11.84
C TYR A 7 2.17 3.74 -10.94
N ILE A 8 3.27 4.45 -11.14
CA ILE A 8 4.45 4.35 -10.26
C ILE A 8 4.91 5.73 -9.83
N CYS A 9 5.17 5.89 -8.53
CA CYS A 9 5.74 7.10 -7.97
C CYS A 9 6.10 6.88 -6.50
N SER A 10 6.94 7.76 -5.98
CA SER A 10 7.19 7.87 -4.54
C SER A 10 7.16 9.32 -4.12
N TYR A 11 6.61 9.58 -2.95
CA TYR A 11 6.67 10.85 -2.24
C TYR A 11 7.15 10.59 -0.82
N VAL A 12 8.00 11.49 -0.33
CA VAL A 12 8.38 11.59 1.08
C VAL A 12 8.21 13.04 1.52
N GLU A 13 7.74 13.25 2.75
CA GLU A 13 7.61 14.57 3.35
C GLU A 13 8.89 15.40 3.20
N GLY A 14 8.73 16.67 2.82
CA GLY A 14 9.83 17.58 2.51
C GLY A 14 10.20 17.63 1.03
N GLN A 15 9.70 16.71 0.20
CA GLN A 15 9.81 16.83 -1.25
C GLN A 15 8.86 17.89 -1.80
N THR A 16 9.33 18.64 -2.79
CA THR A 16 8.56 19.70 -3.47
C THR A 16 7.56 19.14 -4.47
N ASP A 17 7.89 18.01 -5.10
CA ASP A 17 7.00 17.35 -6.06
C ASP A 17 5.92 16.56 -5.31
N MET A 18 4.70 17.10 -5.31
CA MET A 18 3.53 16.46 -4.70
C MET A 18 2.67 15.73 -5.74
N SER A 19 3.14 15.53 -6.98
CA SER A 19 2.36 14.90 -8.05
C SER A 19 1.93 13.49 -7.68
N CYS A 20 2.80 12.75 -6.97
CA CYS A 20 2.47 11.43 -6.42
C CYS A 20 1.34 11.47 -5.39
N LEU A 21 1.05 12.59 -4.74
CA LEU A 21 -0.10 12.69 -3.84
C LEU A 21 -1.36 13.13 -4.59
N ASN A 22 -1.22 14.15 -5.42
CA ASN A 22 -2.34 15.01 -5.82
C ASN A 22 -2.65 14.97 -7.32
N ASN A 23 -1.77 14.44 -8.17
CA ASN A 23 -1.94 14.50 -9.62
C ASN A 23 -1.61 13.15 -10.28
N VAL A 24 -2.49 12.17 -10.06
CA VAL A 24 -2.31 10.81 -10.61
C VAL A 24 -2.19 10.80 -12.14
N SER A 25 -2.91 11.69 -12.84
CA SER A 25 -2.92 11.74 -14.30
C SER A 25 -1.58 12.16 -14.90
N SER A 26 -0.71 12.79 -14.11
CA SER A 26 0.65 13.17 -14.52
C SER A 26 1.70 12.08 -14.24
N LEU A 27 1.30 10.99 -13.57
CA LEU A 27 2.24 9.97 -13.14
C LEU A 27 2.63 9.03 -14.29
N PRO A 28 3.89 8.55 -14.29
CA PRO A 28 4.28 7.51 -15.22
C PRO A 28 3.48 6.23 -14.99
N VAL A 29 3.10 5.61 -16.10
CA VAL A 29 2.49 4.29 -16.18
C VAL A 29 3.54 3.31 -16.67
N ILE A 30 3.70 2.19 -16.00
CA ILE A 30 4.54 1.09 -16.46
C ILE A 30 3.71 -0.13 -16.79
N ASN A 31 4.20 -0.90 -17.76
CA ASN A 31 3.71 -2.24 -18.05
C ASN A 31 4.35 -3.22 -17.06
N CYS A 32 3.63 -3.57 -16.00
CA CYS A 32 4.15 -4.42 -14.96
C CYS A 32 3.91 -5.91 -15.26
N THR A 33 4.94 -6.74 -15.15
CA THR A 33 4.82 -8.20 -15.30
C THR A 33 4.31 -8.90 -14.05
N GLN A 34 4.00 -8.14 -13.00
CA GLN A 34 3.58 -8.64 -11.69
C GLN A 34 2.06 -8.63 -11.55
N LYS A 35 1.54 -9.44 -10.61
CA LYS A 35 0.10 -9.63 -10.41
C LYS A 35 -0.67 -8.48 -9.77
N TYR A 36 -0.03 -7.54 -9.08
CA TYR A 36 -0.72 -6.49 -8.32
C TYR A 36 -0.11 -5.11 -8.53
N CYS A 37 -0.96 -4.10 -8.77
CA CYS A 37 -0.61 -2.71 -8.50
C CYS A 37 -0.76 -2.44 -7.00
N LEU A 38 0.10 -1.59 -6.46
CA LEU A 38 0.18 -1.24 -5.04
C LEU A 38 0.00 0.25 -4.83
N THR A 39 -0.60 0.57 -3.68
CA THR A 39 -0.53 1.88 -3.04
C THR A 39 -0.18 1.68 -1.56
N VAL A 40 0.87 2.34 -1.08
CA VAL A 40 1.21 2.43 0.33
C VAL A 40 1.19 3.89 0.74
N ARG A 41 0.36 4.23 1.71
CA ARG A 41 0.25 5.60 2.25
C ARG A 41 0.54 5.57 3.73
N GLU A 42 1.48 6.38 4.17
CA GLU A 42 1.84 6.52 5.57
C GLU A 42 1.48 7.92 6.05
N GLU A 43 0.80 7.99 7.19
CA GLU A 43 0.43 9.25 7.84
C GLU A 43 0.91 9.27 9.28
N TYR A 44 1.19 10.47 9.79
CA TYR A 44 1.41 10.66 11.21
C TYR A 44 0.14 10.39 12.00
N LEU A 45 0.23 9.57 13.05
CA LEU A 45 -0.90 9.20 13.91
C LEU A 45 -1.46 10.41 14.65
N LYS A 46 -0.58 11.30 15.14
CA LYS A 46 -0.93 12.51 15.89
C LYS A 46 -1.36 13.69 15.00
N LYS A 47 -1.14 13.60 13.69
CA LYS A 47 -1.48 14.65 12.70
C LYS A 47 -2.20 14.02 11.52
N PRO A 48 -3.49 13.65 11.68
CA PRO A 48 -4.23 12.93 10.65
C PRO A 48 -4.26 13.75 9.35
N SER A 49 -4.10 13.07 8.21
CA SER A 49 -3.95 13.68 6.88
C SER A 49 -2.62 14.32 6.55
N GLN A 50 -1.69 14.43 7.50
CA GLN A 50 -0.31 14.73 7.15
C GLN A 50 0.35 13.44 6.63
N VAL A 51 0.49 13.38 5.30
CA VAL A 51 1.14 12.26 4.61
C VAL A 51 2.65 12.37 4.78
N ARG A 52 3.24 11.36 5.39
CA ARG A 52 4.69 11.26 5.56
C ARG A 52 5.34 10.62 4.35
N SER A 53 4.74 9.55 3.84
CA SER A 53 5.21 8.90 2.62
C SER A 53 4.04 8.34 1.81
N PHE A 54 4.24 8.26 0.50
CA PHE A 54 3.28 7.68 -0.43
C PHE A 54 4.02 6.96 -1.54
N LEU A 55 3.63 5.72 -1.81
CA LEU A 55 4.24 4.88 -2.82
C LEU A 55 3.16 4.29 -3.71
N ARG A 56 3.38 4.37 -5.03
CA ARG A 56 2.72 3.54 -6.02
C ARG A 56 3.76 2.66 -6.70
N ASP A 57 3.46 1.37 -6.76
CA ASP A 57 4.37 0.36 -7.30
C ASP A 57 3.57 -0.83 -7.85
N CYS A 58 4.24 -1.88 -8.30
CA CYS A 58 3.62 -3.15 -8.61
C CYS A 58 4.47 -4.32 -8.07
N LYS A 59 3.81 -5.36 -7.55
CA LYS A 59 4.49 -6.53 -6.96
C LYS A 59 3.73 -7.82 -7.19
N GLU A 60 4.47 -8.92 -7.16
CA GLU A 60 3.90 -10.26 -7.34
C GLU A 60 3.06 -10.68 -6.13
N LYS A 61 3.56 -10.37 -4.92
CA LYS A 61 2.88 -10.66 -3.67
C LYS A 61 2.93 -9.43 -2.76
N PRO A 62 1.80 -8.74 -2.53
CA PRO A 62 1.75 -7.62 -1.59
C PRO A 62 1.98 -8.10 -0.15
N LEU A 63 2.50 -7.20 0.68
CA LEU A 63 2.58 -7.42 2.14
C LEU A 63 1.19 -7.60 2.76
N LEU A 64 0.22 -6.80 2.31
CA LEU A 64 -1.19 -6.86 2.66
C LEU A 64 -2.01 -6.53 1.40
N VAL A 65 -3.01 -7.35 1.09
CA VAL A 65 -3.88 -7.09 -0.07
C VAL A 65 -4.70 -5.82 0.14
N ASN A 66 -5.26 -5.69 1.33
CA ASN A 66 -5.95 -4.51 1.82
C ASN A 66 -5.83 -4.50 3.34
N GLY A 67 -5.33 -3.42 3.92
CA GLY A 67 -5.21 -3.33 5.38
C GLY A 67 -4.60 -2.03 5.87
N ILE A 68 -4.63 -1.85 7.19
CA ILE A 68 -4.01 -0.72 7.87
C ILE A 68 -3.11 -1.30 8.96
N ARG A 69 -1.86 -0.85 9.01
CA ARG A 69 -0.93 -1.10 10.12
C ARG A 69 -0.74 0.20 10.86
N THR A 70 -0.79 0.14 12.17
CA THR A 70 -0.58 1.31 13.04
C THR A 70 0.51 0.95 14.02
N ASP A 71 1.49 1.83 14.16
CA ASP A 71 2.49 1.80 15.23
C ASP A 71 2.28 3.02 16.16
N ASP A 72 3.23 3.29 17.06
CA ASP A 72 3.11 4.33 18.08
C ASP A 72 3.04 5.76 17.50
N THR A 73 3.50 5.94 16.26
CA THR A 73 3.71 7.27 15.66
C THR A 73 3.02 7.44 14.31
N CYS A 74 2.68 6.35 13.64
CA CYS A 74 2.27 6.33 12.25
C CYS A 74 1.16 5.33 11.97
N ARG A 75 0.41 5.63 10.90
CA ARG A 75 -0.60 4.76 10.32
C ARG A 75 -0.28 4.53 8.84
N THR A 76 -0.07 3.28 8.48
CA THR A 76 0.23 2.84 7.13
C THR A 76 -0.96 2.10 6.50
N TYR A 77 -1.47 2.64 5.42
CA TYR A 77 -2.51 2.06 4.59
C TYR A 77 -1.88 1.26 3.45
N HIS A 78 -2.19 -0.04 3.37
CA HIS A 78 -1.78 -0.91 2.29
C HIS A 78 -2.98 -1.23 1.40
N ARG A 79 -2.87 -0.93 0.10
CA ARG A 79 -3.89 -1.25 -0.90
C ARG A 79 -3.22 -1.93 -2.08
N SER A 80 -3.86 -2.96 -2.61
CA SER A 80 -3.44 -3.63 -3.83
C SER A 80 -4.64 -4.07 -4.65
N CYS A 81 -4.44 -4.20 -5.97
CA CYS A 81 -5.49 -4.53 -6.92
C CYS A 81 -4.88 -5.11 -8.20
N GLN A 82 -5.70 -5.80 -9.00
CA GLN A 82 -5.25 -6.60 -10.17
C GLN A 82 -5.87 -6.12 -11.49
N GLN A 83 -6.26 -4.85 -11.56
CA GLN A 83 -6.83 -4.22 -12.75
C GLN A 83 -5.89 -3.12 -13.26
N ASN A 84 -5.89 -2.86 -14.57
CA ASN A 84 -5.06 -1.80 -15.14
C ASN A 84 -5.37 -0.46 -14.45
N LEU A 85 -4.32 0.25 -14.03
CA LEU A 85 -4.34 1.58 -13.45
C LEU A 85 -5.18 1.70 -12.17
N CYS A 86 -5.45 0.59 -11.49
CA CYS A 86 -6.34 0.54 -10.34
C CYS A 86 -5.78 1.23 -9.09
N ASN A 87 -4.47 1.48 -9.04
CA ASN A 87 -3.79 2.16 -7.93
C ASN A 87 -3.86 3.70 -8.01
N GLY A 88 -4.81 4.26 -8.76
CA GLY A 88 -4.98 5.71 -8.91
C GLY A 88 -5.67 6.44 -7.75
N HIS A 89 -6.13 5.73 -6.72
CA HIS A 89 -6.78 6.29 -5.54
C HIS A 89 -5.79 6.96 -4.56
N ASN A 90 -6.30 7.58 -3.50
CA ASN A 90 -5.52 8.33 -2.52
C ASN A 90 -4.92 7.47 -1.38
N GLY A 91 -4.89 6.14 -1.49
CA GLY A 91 -4.38 5.24 -0.45
C GLY A 91 -5.30 4.95 0.76
N ARG A 92 -6.28 5.81 1.09
CA ARG A 92 -7.16 5.60 2.27
C ARG A 92 -8.31 4.64 1.99
N VAL A 93 -8.98 4.82 0.86
CA VAL A 93 -10.09 3.97 0.43
C VAL A 93 -9.59 2.87 -0.50
N ASN A 94 -10.28 1.73 -0.49
CA ASN A 94 -10.04 0.59 -1.38
C ASN A 94 -10.90 0.65 -2.65
N ASN A 95 -11.41 1.82 -3.01
CA ASN A 95 -12.26 1.93 -4.19
C ASN A 95 -11.39 2.13 -5.43
N SER A 96 -11.09 1.03 -6.11
CA SER A 96 -10.63 1.03 -7.50
C SER A 96 -11.80 1.43 -8.38
N THR A 97 -12.05 2.73 -8.50
CA THR A 97 -12.69 3.39 -9.65
C THR A 97 -12.70 4.89 -9.41
N THR A 98 -12.14 5.62 -10.38
CA THR A 98 -12.46 7.00 -10.80
C THR A 98 -12.90 8.01 -9.73
N GLY A 99 -12.13 9.10 -9.62
CA GLY A 99 -12.40 10.21 -8.71
C GLY A 99 -13.85 10.70 -8.75
N SER A 100 -14.42 10.80 -7.56
CA SER A 100 -15.51 11.71 -7.24
C SER A 100 -15.33 12.13 -5.79
N ASP A 101 -15.10 13.42 -5.62
CA ASP A 101 -15.17 14.08 -4.33
C ASP A 101 -16.60 13.96 -3.80
N GLY A 102 -16.77 13.42 -2.59
CA GLY A 102 -17.96 13.67 -1.77
C GLY A 102 -18.76 12.44 -1.30
N ALA A 103 -18.97 12.42 0.03
CA ALA A 103 -19.95 11.64 0.81
C ALA A 103 -19.67 10.12 1.01
N GLY A 104 -19.51 9.59 2.22
CA GLY A 104 -19.68 10.19 3.54
C GLY A 104 -19.23 9.26 4.67
N TYR A 105 -19.24 9.84 5.88
CA TYR A 105 -19.37 9.23 7.21
C TYR A 105 -18.76 7.82 7.40
N GLY A 106 -17.69 7.68 8.17
CA GLY A 106 -17.78 7.80 9.62
C GLY A 106 -17.99 6.41 10.20
N GLY A 107 -16.96 5.85 10.82
CA GLY A 107 -17.03 4.51 11.39
C GLY A 107 -15.74 4.11 12.05
N ASN A 108 -15.55 4.56 13.29
CA ASN A 108 -14.80 3.79 14.26
C ASN A 108 -15.47 2.41 14.37
N HIS A 109 -14.93 1.41 13.68
CA HIS A 109 -15.27 0.02 13.95
C HIS A 109 -14.01 -0.63 14.50
N ASN A 110 -13.87 -0.46 15.81
CA ASN A 110 -13.33 -1.48 16.70
C ASN A 110 -13.81 -2.84 16.20
N GLY A 111 -12.91 -3.61 15.59
CA GLY A 111 -13.23 -4.93 15.06
C GLY A 111 -13.45 -5.93 16.19
N ILE A 112 -14.63 -5.88 16.81
CA ILE A 112 -15.17 -6.99 17.59
C ILE A 112 -15.43 -8.12 16.59
N ILE A 113 -14.68 -9.20 16.72
CA ILE A 113 -14.84 -10.43 15.95
C ILE A 113 -16.15 -11.12 16.40
N PRO A 114 -17.18 -11.27 15.57
CA PRO A 114 -18.27 -12.19 15.87
C PRO A 114 -17.81 -13.58 15.44
N GLY A 115 -17.59 -14.45 16.43
CA GLY A 115 -17.28 -15.85 16.22
C GLY A 115 -18.38 -16.55 15.41
N LYS A 116 -17.95 -17.36 14.44
CA LYS A 116 -18.76 -18.46 13.93
C LYS A 116 -17.91 -19.71 13.88
N SER A 117 -18.26 -20.63 14.76
CA SER A 117 -17.70 -21.96 14.93
C SER A 117 -18.19 -22.91 13.83
N ASN A 118 -17.26 -23.66 13.23
CA ASN A 118 -17.24 -25.13 13.09
C ASN A 118 -16.51 -25.55 11.81
N GLY A 119 -15.40 -26.30 11.96
CA GLY A 119 -14.75 -26.99 10.84
C GLY A 119 -13.28 -27.32 11.06
N HIS A 120 -13.00 -28.23 11.99
CA HIS A 120 -11.81 -29.08 12.11
C HIS A 120 -10.96 -29.29 10.83
N GLN A 121 -9.65 -29.00 10.83
CA GLN A 121 -8.56 -29.97 11.06
C GLN A 121 -7.15 -29.46 10.69
N HIS A 122 -6.24 -29.68 11.66
CA HIS A 122 -4.86 -30.14 11.51
C HIS A 122 -3.73 -29.16 11.11
N TRP A 123 -2.79 -29.02 12.04
CA TRP A 123 -1.48 -28.37 11.92
C TRP A 123 -0.48 -29.26 11.18
N GLN A 124 0.21 -28.76 10.16
CA GLN A 124 1.59 -29.20 9.90
C GLN A 124 2.49 -28.00 9.58
N HIS A 125 3.54 -27.89 10.39
CA HIS A 125 4.66 -26.98 10.24
C HIS A 125 5.62 -27.44 9.14
N GLN A 126 6.46 -26.48 8.74
CA GLN A 126 7.81 -26.60 8.17
C GLN A 126 7.96 -26.64 6.65
N GLY A 127 8.74 -25.67 6.16
CA GLY A 127 9.16 -25.54 4.77
C GLY A 127 10.09 -24.34 4.63
N ILE A 128 11.31 -24.51 5.13
CA ILE A 128 12.44 -23.59 4.97
C ILE A 128 12.72 -23.49 3.46
N GLY A 129 12.58 -22.31 2.87
CA GLY A 129 12.68 -22.12 1.42
C GLY A 129 13.35 -20.80 1.07
N SER A 130 14.66 -20.90 0.84
CA SER A 130 15.52 -20.04 0.02
C SER A 130 15.14 -18.56 -0.12
N ILE A 131 15.82 -17.71 0.67
CA ILE A 131 15.95 -16.27 0.44
C ILE A 131 16.72 -16.02 -0.87
N GLN A 132 16.02 -16.04 -1.99
CA GLN A 132 16.55 -15.44 -3.21
C GLN A 132 16.44 -13.93 -3.05
N SER A 133 17.60 -13.34 -2.73
CA SER A 133 17.80 -11.91 -2.58
C SER A 133 17.45 -11.21 -3.89
N LEU A 134 16.21 -10.73 -3.99
CA LEU A 134 15.82 -9.79 -5.04
C LEU A 134 16.53 -8.47 -4.71
N LEU A 135 17.63 -8.23 -5.43
CA LEU A 135 18.28 -6.93 -5.54
C LEU A 135 17.26 -5.92 -6.08
N LEU A 136 16.46 -5.36 -5.18
CA LEU A 136 15.77 -4.10 -5.45
C LEU A 136 16.87 -3.08 -5.73
N PRO A 137 16.73 -2.22 -6.76
CA PRO A 137 17.73 -1.21 -7.06
C PRO A 137 18.03 -0.42 -5.77
N PRO A 138 19.30 -0.09 -5.49
CA PRO A 138 19.75 0.42 -4.19
C PRO A 138 18.97 1.64 -3.72
N LEU A 139 18.40 2.43 -4.65
CA LEU A 139 17.50 3.55 -4.37
C LEU A 139 16.19 3.13 -3.68
N ILE A 140 15.59 2.00 -4.04
CA ILE A 140 14.31 1.53 -3.48
C ILE A 140 14.51 0.99 -2.06
N ILE A 141 15.61 0.27 -1.79
CA ILE A 141 15.95 -0.21 -0.44
C ILE A 141 16.26 0.98 0.47
N TYR A 142 17.03 1.96 -0.02
CA TYR A 142 17.30 3.19 0.72
C TYR A 142 16.02 3.97 1.02
N LEU A 143 15.08 4.06 0.08
CA LEU A 143 13.80 4.71 0.33
C LEU A 143 13.00 3.98 1.41
N TYR A 144 12.86 2.65 1.32
CA TYR A 144 12.18 1.86 2.35
C TYR A 144 12.85 2.01 3.74
N CYS A 145 14.19 2.04 3.79
CA CYS A 145 14.94 2.19 5.05
C CYS A 145 14.84 3.61 5.62
N CYS A 146 14.91 4.66 4.79
CA CYS A 146 14.67 6.05 5.21
C CYS A 146 13.23 6.26 5.70
N ILE A 147 12.25 5.63 5.04
CA ILE A 147 10.85 5.64 5.48
C ILE A 147 10.73 5.01 6.88
N SER A 148 11.50 3.99 7.25
CA SER A 148 11.42 3.41 8.60
C SER A 148 12.08 4.24 9.72
N CYS A 149 12.79 5.35 9.44
CA CYS A 149 13.60 6.02 10.48
C CYS A 149 12.85 7.04 11.39
N GLN A 150 11.61 7.42 11.10
CA GLN A 150 10.84 8.35 11.95
C GLN A 150 9.50 7.78 12.44
N CYS A 151 9.18 6.53 12.09
CA CYS A 151 8.13 5.78 12.77
C CYS A 151 8.81 4.72 13.64
N ASN A 152 8.74 4.90 14.95
CA ASN A 152 9.33 4.02 15.95
C ASN A 152 8.35 3.88 17.11
#